data_AF-A0A2E1W3W6-F1
#
_entry.id   AF-A0A2E1W3W6-F1
#
_cell.length_a   1.000
_cell.length_b   1.000
_cell.length_c   1.000
_cell.angle_alpha   90.00
_cell.angle_beta   90.00
_cell.angle_gamma   90.00
#
_symmetry.space_group_name_H-M   'P 1'
#
loop_
_entity.id
_entity.type
_entity.pdbx_description
1 polymer ?
#
loop_
_entity_poly.entity_id
_entity_poly.type
_entity_poly.pdbx_seq_one_letter_code
_entity_poly.pdbx_strand_id
1 'polypeptide(L)'
;MTVNFNIHAAEWEFQEELPFDIVTIKDDITDFELPLYDKDDNESETVTMKNCRVIELIGDDESFLVIIEAALIKEENIFDVENTDRIFEFALHPNLPLWKDGEDIGVFYSWKNLPENLKEMKFNK
;
A
#
# COMPACT_ATOMS: atom_id res chain seq x y z
N MET A 1 -17.25 7.72 -5.47
CA MET A 1 -17.47 6.33 -5.01
C MET A 1 -16.57 6.14 -3.81
N THR A 2 -17.08 5.56 -2.74
CA THR A 2 -16.27 5.38 -1.52
C THR A 2 -15.45 4.09 -1.66
N VAL A 3 -14.19 4.14 -1.24
CA VAL A 3 -13.29 2.97 -1.28
C VAL A 3 -12.75 2.70 0.11
N ASN A 4 -12.89 1.45 0.56
CA ASN A 4 -12.41 0.98 1.85
C ASN A 4 -11.31 -0.06 1.65
N PHE A 5 -10.23 0.07 2.42
CA PHE A 5 -9.17 -0.93 2.51
C PHE A 5 -9.16 -1.59 3.87
N ASN A 6 -9.32 -2.91 3.85
CA ASN A 6 -9.23 -3.77 5.02
C ASN A 6 -8.03 -4.70 4.84
N ILE A 7 -6.95 -4.45 5.57
CA ILE A 7 -5.72 -5.26 5.52
C ILE A 7 -5.56 -5.97 6.87
N HIS A 8 -5.59 -7.29 6.81
CA HIS A 8 -5.48 -8.17 7.97
C HIS A 8 -4.10 -8.82 8.00
N ALA A 9 -3.29 -8.46 8.99
CA ALA A 9 -2.00 -9.09 9.26
C ALA A 9 -2.04 -9.87 10.57
N ALA A 10 -1.02 -10.71 10.82
CA ALA A 10 -0.99 -11.54 12.04
C ALA A 10 -0.97 -10.75 13.35
N GLU A 11 -0.43 -9.53 13.33
CA GLU A 11 -0.17 -8.73 14.52
C GLU A 11 -0.85 -7.36 14.51
N TRP A 12 -1.63 -7.06 13.47
CA TRP A 12 -2.28 -5.77 13.28
C TRP A 12 -3.38 -5.86 12.21
N GLU A 13 -4.30 -4.92 12.26
CA GLU A 13 -5.34 -4.71 11.25
C GLU A 13 -5.32 -3.24 10.87
N PHE A 14 -5.51 -2.97 9.57
CA PHE A 14 -5.69 -1.63 9.02
C PHE A 14 -7.05 -1.61 8.33
N GLN A 15 -7.88 -0.65 8.72
CA GLN A 15 -9.19 -0.43 8.16
C GLN A 15 -9.32 1.06 7.92
N GLU A 16 -9.29 1.46 6.67
CA GLU A 16 -9.36 2.89 6.32
C GLU A 16 -10.31 3.12 5.14
N GLU A 17 -11.18 4.11 5.34
CA GLU A 17 -11.98 4.73 4.29
C GLU A 17 -11.17 5.92 3.75
N LEU A 18 -11.00 6.01 2.44
CA LEU A 18 -10.21 7.08 1.87
C LEU A 18 -10.92 8.44 1.96
N PRO A 19 -10.17 9.54 2.15
CA PRO A 19 -10.75 10.83 2.53
C PRO A 19 -11.44 11.58 1.38
N PHE A 20 -11.50 11.02 0.17
CA PHE A 20 -12.09 11.65 -1.00
C PHE A 20 -12.86 10.67 -1.90
N ASP A 21 -13.74 11.25 -2.71
CA ASP A 21 -14.55 10.51 -3.68
C ASP A 21 -13.70 9.97 -4.83
N ILE A 22 -13.69 8.65 -5.01
CA ILE A 22 -13.00 8.01 -6.12
C ILE A 22 -13.90 8.06 -7.37
N VAL A 23 -13.29 8.37 -8.51
CA VAL A 23 -13.93 8.36 -9.84
C VAL A 23 -13.43 7.17 -10.66
N THR A 24 -12.13 6.89 -10.58
CA THR A 24 -11.47 5.81 -11.34
C THR A 24 -10.54 5.01 -10.44
N ILE A 25 -10.52 3.70 -10.66
CA ILE A 25 -9.60 2.76 -10.01
C ILE A 25 -8.79 2.07 -11.10
N LYS A 26 -7.46 2.14 -11.02
CA LYS A 26 -6.55 1.27 -11.77
C LYS A 26 -5.92 0.28 -10.82
N ASP A 27 -5.86 -0.98 -11.21
CA ASP A 27 -5.40 -2.08 -10.36
C ASP A 27 -4.62 -3.04 -11.23
N ASP A 28 -3.31 -3.02 -11.06
CA ASP A 28 -2.37 -3.73 -11.92
C ASP A 28 -1.31 -4.46 -11.07
N ILE A 29 -0.75 -5.53 -11.63
CA ILE A 29 0.41 -6.21 -11.06
C ILE A 29 1.64 -5.81 -11.89
N THR A 30 2.56 -5.05 -11.27
CA THR A 30 3.77 -4.52 -11.91
C THR A 30 4.92 -4.42 -10.91
N ASP A 31 6.13 -4.26 -11.42
CA ASP A 31 7.24 -3.76 -10.60
C ASP A 31 6.96 -2.29 -10.27
N PHE A 32 7.26 -1.89 -9.03
CA PHE A 32 7.09 -0.54 -8.50
C PHE A 32 8.43 0.05 -8.10
N GLU A 33 8.73 1.25 -8.59
CA GLU A 33 9.92 1.99 -8.23
C GLU A 33 9.61 2.88 -7.01
N LEU A 34 10.05 2.46 -5.83
CA LEU A 34 9.86 3.20 -4.58
C LEU A 34 10.91 4.32 -4.48
N PRO A 35 10.52 5.61 -4.59
CA PRO A 35 11.44 6.70 -4.34
C PRO A 35 11.78 6.77 -2.85
N LEU A 36 13.02 7.07 -2.53
CA LEU A 36 13.54 7.20 -1.18
C LEU A 36 14.01 8.63 -0.96
N TYR A 37 13.52 9.23 0.12
CA TYR A 37 13.80 10.62 0.47
C TYR A 37 14.87 10.71 1.56
N ASP A 38 15.74 11.70 1.44
CA ASP A 38 16.69 12.04 2.50
C ASP A 38 16.02 12.85 3.62
N LYS A 39 16.80 13.17 4.66
CA LYS A 39 16.34 13.96 5.82
C LYS A 39 15.86 15.38 5.48
N ASP A 40 16.20 15.88 4.29
CA ASP A 40 15.87 17.21 3.81
C ASP A 40 14.72 17.14 2.77
N ASP A 41 14.02 15.99 2.71
CA ASP A 41 12.88 15.69 1.83
C ASP A 41 13.21 15.73 0.33
N ASN A 42 14.48 15.48 -0.02
CA ASN A 42 14.89 15.37 -1.41
C ASN A 42 14.96 13.90 -1.81
N GLU A 43 14.45 13.56 -3.00
CA GLU A 43 14.62 12.23 -3.57
C GLU A 43 16.13 11.94 -3.73
N SER A 44 16.57 10.86 -3.09
CA SER A 44 17.98 10.49 -2.98
C SER A 44 18.30 9.23 -3.79
N GLU A 45 17.42 8.23 -3.73
CA GLU A 45 17.59 6.91 -4.34
C GLU A 45 16.23 6.32 -4.72
N THR A 46 16.25 5.25 -5.51
CA THR A 46 15.05 4.51 -5.89
C THR A 46 15.29 3.01 -5.74
N VAL A 47 14.31 2.29 -5.21
CA VAL A 47 14.35 0.84 -5.06
C VAL A 47 13.24 0.19 -5.87
N THR A 48 13.64 -0.71 -6.76
CA THR A 48 12.68 -1.53 -7.51
C THR A 48 12.11 -2.64 -6.64
N MET A 49 10.83 -2.51 -6.29
CA MET A 49 10.03 -3.56 -5.70
C MET A 49 9.39 -4.40 -6.80
N LYS A 50 9.60 -5.71 -6.79
CA LYS A 50 9.13 -6.58 -7.87
C LYS A 50 7.79 -7.19 -7.58
N ASN A 51 6.97 -7.35 -8.63
CA ASN A 51 5.70 -8.06 -8.58
C ASN A 51 4.79 -7.53 -7.45
N CYS A 52 4.54 -6.23 -7.47
CA CYS A 52 3.62 -5.54 -6.59
C CYS A 52 2.24 -5.47 -7.23
N ARG A 53 1.20 -5.63 -6.42
CA ARG A 53 -0.13 -5.11 -6.75
C ARG A 53 -0.12 -3.61 -6.47
N VAL A 54 -0.39 -2.82 -7.50
CA VAL A 54 -0.42 -1.37 -7.46
C VAL A 54 -1.84 -0.94 -7.78
N ILE A 55 -2.49 -0.33 -6.80
CA ILE A 55 -3.86 0.17 -6.90
C ILE A 55 -3.82 1.69 -6.85
N GLU A 56 -4.15 2.32 -7.97
CA GLU A 56 -4.24 3.77 -8.12
C GLU A 56 -5.70 4.19 -8.05
N LEU A 57 -6.01 5.05 -7.09
CA LEU A 57 -7.35 5.53 -6.78
C LEU A 57 -7.39 7.01 -7.12
N ILE A 58 -8.17 7.35 -8.13
CA ILE A 58 -8.14 8.66 -8.77
C ILE A 58 -9.50 9.34 -8.52
N GLY A 59 -9.46 10.44 -7.79
CA GLY A 59 -10.57 11.36 -7.59
C GLY A 59 -10.54 12.48 -8.63
N ASP A 60 -11.34 13.53 -8.41
CA ASP A 60 -11.39 14.68 -9.34
C ASP A 60 -10.13 15.56 -9.27
N ASP A 61 -9.62 15.80 -8.05
CA ASP A 61 -8.47 16.69 -7.79
C ASP A 61 -7.27 15.98 -7.15
N GLU A 62 -7.46 14.76 -6.66
CA GLU A 62 -6.48 14.01 -5.85
C GLU A 62 -6.33 12.56 -6.34
N SER A 63 -5.17 11.96 -6.07
CA SER A 63 -4.90 10.54 -6.35
C SER A 63 -4.19 9.89 -5.17
N PHE A 64 -4.56 8.65 -4.88
CA PHE A 64 -3.97 7.84 -3.80
C PHE A 64 -3.47 6.51 -4.36
N LEU A 65 -2.30 6.07 -3.90
CA LEU A 65 -1.66 4.82 -4.33
C LEU A 65 -1.59 3.85 -3.16
N VAL A 66 -2.08 2.62 -3.38
CA VAL A 66 -1.91 1.49 -2.48
C VAL A 66 -1.00 0.47 -3.16
N ILE A 67 0.04 0.04 -2.45
CA ILE A 67 1.08 -0.83 -3.01
C ILE A 67 1.32 -1.97 -2.05
N ILE A 68 1.13 -3.20 -2.55
CA ILE A 68 1.31 -4.43 -1.77
C ILE A 68 2.16 -5.40 -2.59
N GLU A 69 3.24 -5.93 -2.04
CA GLU A 69 3.95 -7.02 -2.70
C GLU A 69 3.04 -8.24 -2.85
N ALA A 70 2.89 -8.77 -4.06
CA ALA A 70 1.96 -9.88 -4.32
C ALA A 70 2.32 -11.14 -3.52
N ALA A 71 3.61 -11.33 -3.18
CA ALA A 71 4.05 -12.44 -2.35
C ALA A 71 3.57 -12.34 -0.88
N LEU A 72 3.17 -11.15 -0.41
CA LEU A 72 2.61 -10.97 0.93
C LEU A 72 1.12 -11.34 0.98
N ILE A 73 0.41 -11.23 -0.14
CA ILE A 73 -1.02 -11.47 -0.22
C ILE A 73 -1.27 -12.98 -0.10
N LYS A 74 -1.94 -13.38 0.98
CA LYS A 74 -2.37 -14.77 1.20
C LYS A 74 -3.76 -14.99 0.61
N GLU A 75 -4.69 -14.09 0.89
CA GLU A 75 -6.06 -14.10 0.39
C GLU A 75 -6.47 -12.67 0.04
N GLU A 76 -7.29 -12.52 -0.98
CA GLU A 76 -7.83 -11.23 -1.42
C GLU A 76 -9.28 -11.38 -1.86
N ASN A 77 -10.11 -10.41 -1.49
CA ASN A 77 -11.48 -10.30 -1.93
C ASN A 77 -11.79 -8.84 -2.28
N ILE A 78 -12.39 -8.63 -3.45
CA ILE A 78 -12.85 -7.31 -3.89
C ILE A 78 -14.32 -7.42 -4.19
N PHE A 79 -15.12 -6.58 -3.55
CA PHE A 79 -16.55 -6.59 -3.73
C PHE A 79 -17.15 -5.20 -3.61
N ASP A 80 -18.25 -5.00 -4.31
CA ASP A 80 -19.01 -3.76 -4.30
C ASP A 80 -20.21 -3.91 -3.34
N VAL A 81 -20.39 -2.94 -2.44
CA VAL A 81 -21.52 -2.87 -1.50
C VAL A 81 -22.48 -1.77 -1.99
N GLU A 82 -23.75 -2.13 -2.12
CA GLU A 82 -24.86 -1.20 -2.45
C GLU A 82 -24.66 -0.34 -3.72
N ASN A 83 -23.78 -0.77 -4.65
CA ASN A 83 -23.43 -0.10 -5.91
C ASN A 83 -22.77 1.29 -5.78
N THR A 84 -22.34 1.69 -4.58
CA THR A 84 -21.64 2.98 -4.36
C THR A 84 -20.25 2.80 -3.76
N ASP A 85 -20.04 1.69 -3.06
CA ASP A 85 -18.85 1.48 -2.24
C ASP A 85 -18.09 0.26 -2.75
N ARG A 86 -16.76 0.37 -2.86
CA ARG A 86 -15.89 -0.77 -3.16
C ARG A 86 -15.02 -1.09 -1.96
N ILE A 87 -14.96 -2.37 -1.61
CA ILE A 87 -14.15 -2.85 -0.49
C ILE A 87 -13.03 -3.72 -1.05
N PHE A 88 -11.80 -3.39 -0.67
CA PHE A 88 -10.61 -4.21 -0.86
C PHE A 88 -10.27 -4.89 0.45
N GLU A 89 -10.41 -6.21 0.49
CA GLU A 89 -10.07 -7.01 1.66
C GLU A 89 -8.86 -7.89 1.36
N PHE A 90 -7.77 -7.66 2.09
CA PHE A 90 -6.51 -8.39 1.98
C PHE A 90 -6.19 -9.10 3.28
N ALA A 91 -5.87 -10.39 3.20
CA ALA A 91 -5.21 -11.12 4.27
C ALA A 91 -3.75 -11.33 3.90
N LEU A 92 -2.82 -10.88 4.75
CA LEU A 92 -1.39 -11.04 4.54
C LEU A 92 -0.88 -12.33 5.16
N HIS A 93 0.21 -12.87 4.61
CA HIS A 93 0.86 -14.06 5.16
C HIS A 93 1.40 -13.80 6.58
N PRO A 94 1.03 -14.62 7.58
CA PRO A 94 1.40 -14.38 8.98
C PRO A 94 2.88 -14.66 9.27
N ASN A 95 3.55 -15.40 8.37
CA ASN A 95 4.93 -15.84 8.55
C ASN A 95 5.92 -15.03 7.70
N LEU A 96 5.44 -14.08 6.91
CA LEU A 96 6.30 -13.20 6.13
C LEU A 96 6.55 -11.92 6.92
N PRO A 97 7.78 -11.39 6.87
CA PRO A 97 8.10 -10.21 7.66
C PRO A 97 7.42 -8.99 7.03
N LEU A 98 6.55 -8.36 7.82
CA LEU A 98 5.78 -7.17 7.48
C LEU A 98 6.44 -5.97 8.17
N TRP A 99 6.48 -4.84 7.48
CA TRP A 99 6.85 -3.58 8.11
C TRP A 99 5.60 -2.91 8.73
N LYS A 100 5.81 -2.12 9.79
CA LYS A 100 4.77 -1.30 10.46
C LYS A 100 5.25 0.16 10.42
N ASP A 101 4.41 1.03 9.85
CA ASP A 101 4.40 2.51 9.80
C ASP A 101 5.33 3.31 8.88
N GLY A 102 4.67 4.19 8.10
CA GLY A 102 5.10 5.48 7.56
C GLY A 102 3.87 6.23 7.02
N GLU A 103 3.53 7.40 7.60
CA GLU A 103 2.35 8.20 7.24
C GLU A 103 2.47 8.88 5.86
N ASP A 104 1.32 9.32 5.34
CA ASP A 104 1.02 10.00 4.07
C ASP A 104 0.89 9.16 2.79
N ILE A 105 1.37 7.90 2.76
CA ILE A 105 1.17 7.01 1.60
C ILE A 105 0.84 5.60 2.11
N GLY A 106 -0.30 5.03 1.71
CA GLY A 106 -0.72 3.66 2.04
C GLY A 106 0.15 2.57 1.39
N VAL A 107 1.47 2.59 1.64
CA VAL A 107 2.44 1.64 1.10
C VAL A 107 2.67 0.53 2.12
N PHE A 108 2.21 -0.68 1.80
CA PHE A 108 2.35 -1.86 2.67
C PHE A 108 3.34 -2.84 2.04
N TYR A 109 4.61 -2.73 2.39
CA TYR A 109 5.71 -3.50 1.77
C TYR A 109 6.35 -4.56 2.68
N SER A 110 7.13 -5.49 2.09
CA SER A 110 7.84 -6.55 2.83
C SER A 110 9.21 -6.09 3.30
N TRP A 111 9.50 -6.34 4.58
CA TRP A 111 10.82 -6.14 5.18
C TRP A 111 11.95 -6.94 4.50
N LYS A 112 11.61 -8.03 3.80
CA LYS A 112 12.61 -8.93 3.18
C LYS A 112 13.29 -8.29 1.97
N ASN A 113 12.56 -7.50 1.19
CA ASN A 113 13.01 -6.97 -0.09
C ASN A 113 13.58 -5.54 0.01
N LEU A 114 13.48 -4.92 1.18
CA LEU A 114 14.19 -3.68 1.47
C LEU A 114 15.72 -3.91 1.52
N PRO A 115 16.52 -2.99 0.95
CA PRO A 115 17.92 -2.82 1.27
C PRO A 115 18.17 -2.74 2.79
N GLU A 116 19.25 -3.35 3.29
CA GLU A 116 19.52 -3.44 4.74
C GLU A 116 19.62 -2.08 5.43
N ASN A 117 20.16 -1.08 4.74
CA ASN A 117 20.31 0.29 5.22
C ASN A 117 18.97 1.03 5.46
N LEU A 118 17.87 0.56 4.85
CA LEU A 118 16.55 1.18 4.97
C LEU A 118 15.66 0.50 6.01
N LYS A 119 16.00 -0.73 6.41
CA LYS A 119 15.31 -1.45 7.50
C LYS A 119 15.41 -0.72 8.83
N GLU A 120 16.43 0.12 9.01
CA GLU A 120 16.65 0.90 10.23
C GLU A 120 16.07 2.33 10.17
N MET A 121 15.59 2.78 9.00
CA MET A 121 15.01 4.12 8.86
C MET A 121 13.62 4.15 9.47
N LYS A 122 13.52 4.82 10.62
CA LYS A 122 12.24 5.29 11.16
C LYS A 122 11.92 6.60 10.45
N PHE A 123 10.86 6.63 9.64
CA PHE A 123 10.26 7.89 9.25
C PHE A 123 9.72 8.52 10.54
N ASN A 124 10.18 9.74 10.83
CA ASN A 124 9.83 10.41 12.07
C ASN A 124 8.33 10.74 12.08
N LYS A 125 7.76 10.68 13.28
CA LYS A 125 6.44 11.21 13.67
C LYS A 125 6.17 12.63 13.18
#